data_AF-A0A6M8UMC4-F1
#
_entry.id   AF-A0A6M8UMC4-F1
#
_cell.length_a   1.000
_cell.length_b   1.000
_cell.length_c   1.000
_cell.angle_alpha   90.00
_cell.angle_beta   90.00
_cell.angle_gamma   90.00
#
_symmetry.space_group_name_H-M   'P 1'
#
loop_
_entity.id
_entity.type
_entity.pdbx_description
1 polymer ?
#
loop_
_entity_poly.entity_id
_entity_poly.type
_entity_poly.pdbx_seq_one_letter_code
_entity_poly.pdbx_strand_id
1 'polypeptide(L)'
;MTKYFVSGCIDADGETTRVSDSEAQFWTVYEREDNGTSQAVGDCDSRESAEAFASLLNSLTMRADALAAENVAMRQIIDSVTNLDNEPQYHAEGMGCGLEDRNITDRYDAMRHGWDEAMERVYAEVIPCAEELDFLATDDYLESVRNEARAQGIHFAANRILAAWEAGFINDTPAHAYDISGAVLSALEFLPNASAEEFKRDYADEVRTAIAARLRNGETE
;
A
#
# COMPACT_ATOMS: atom_id res chain seq x y z
N MET A 1 -12.40 -12.50 6.60
CA MET A 1 -13.14 -13.79 6.60
C MET A 1 -12.93 -14.43 5.22
N THR A 2 -12.68 -15.73 5.12
CA THR A 2 -12.53 -16.40 3.81
C THR A 2 -13.88 -16.40 3.09
N LYS A 3 -13.94 -15.76 1.92
CA LYS A 3 -15.15 -15.56 1.12
C LYS A 3 -15.21 -16.48 -0.10
N TYR A 4 -14.03 -16.82 -0.65
CA TYR A 4 -13.90 -17.65 -1.85
C TYR A 4 -13.41 -19.05 -1.52
N PHE A 5 -14.03 -20.04 -2.17
CA PHE A 5 -13.82 -21.47 -1.94
C PHE A 5 -13.66 -22.21 -3.27
N VAL A 6 -13.09 -23.41 -3.21
CA VAL A 6 -12.87 -24.26 -4.39
C VAL A 6 -13.80 -25.47 -4.35
N SER A 7 -14.25 -25.91 -5.52
CA SER A 7 -14.85 -27.22 -5.70
C SER A 7 -14.45 -27.90 -7.00
N GLY A 8 -14.25 -29.21 -6.96
CA GLY A 8 -14.28 -30.06 -8.14
C GLY A 8 -15.68 -30.10 -8.77
N CYS A 9 -15.72 -30.02 -10.10
CA CYS A 9 -16.92 -29.96 -10.91
C CYS A 9 -16.78 -30.83 -12.16
N ILE A 10 -17.91 -31.31 -12.68
CA ILE A 10 -18.03 -31.86 -14.03
C ILE A 10 -19.07 -31.07 -14.80
N ASP A 11 -18.92 -31.01 -16.12
CA ASP A 11 -19.95 -30.53 -17.03
C ASP A 11 -20.56 -31.74 -17.72
N ALA A 12 -21.87 -31.93 -17.52
CA ALA A 12 -22.65 -32.93 -18.22
C ALA A 12 -23.79 -32.23 -18.95
N ASP A 13 -23.72 -32.23 -20.29
CA ASP A 13 -24.74 -31.67 -21.17
C ASP A 13 -25.06 -30.17 -20.93
N GLY A 14 -24.06 -29.39 -20.50
CA GLY A 14 -24.18 -27.96 -20.23
C GLY A 14 -24.67 -27.63 -18.81
N GLU A 15 -24.77 -28.63 -17.94
CA GLU A 15 -25.07 -28.47 -16.52
C GLU A 15 -23.84 -28.80 -15.68
N THR A 16 -23.32 -27.79 -14.98
CA THR A 16 -22.19 -27.94 -14.06
C THR A 16 -22.67 -28.52 -12.74
N THR A 17 -22.10 -29.67 -12.35
CA THR A 17 -22.42 -30.34 -11.08
C THR A 17 -21.18 -30.50 -10.21
N ARG A 18 -21.37 -30.37 -8.90
CA ARG A 18 -20.31 -30.49 -7.90
C ARG A 18 -19.98 -31.98 -7.67
N VAL A 19 -18.71 -32.36 -7.72
CA VAL A 19 -18.28 -33.76 -7.55
C VAL A 19 -17.09 -33.87 -6.60
N SER A 20 -16.68 -35.11 -6.31
CA SER A 20 -15.44 -35.38 -5.59
C SER A 20 -14.21 -35.00 -6.43
N ASP A 21 -13.07 -34.74 -5.78
CA ASP A 21 -11.84 -34.37 -6.49
C ASP A 21 -11.35 -35.44 -7.46
N SER A 22 -11.61 -36.72 -7.18
CA SER A 22 -11.25 -37.84 -8.06
C SER A 22 -12.09 -37.92 -9.34
N GLU A 23 -13.25 -37.26 -9.34
CA GLU A 23 -14.21 -37.26 -10.45
C GLU A 23 -14.22 -35.92 -11.19
N ALA A 24 -13.56 -34.90 -10.65
CA ALA A 24 -13.56 -33.55 -11.18
C ALA A 24 -12.88 -33.48 -12.55
N GLN A 25 -13.54 -32.80 -13.49
CA GLN A 25 -12.98 -32.43 -14.79
C GLN A 25 -12.32 -31.04 -14.75
N PHE A 26 -12.82 -30.17 -13.87
CA PHE A 26 -12.28 -28.83 -13.60
C PHE A 26 -12.63 -28.41 -12.18
N TRP A 27 -12.08 -27.29 -11.73
CA TRP A 27 -12.31 -26.73 -10.40
C TRP A 27 -12.89 -25.33 -10.47
N THR A 28 -14.07 -25.14 -9.91
CA THR A 28 -14.74 -23.84 -9.81
C THR A 28 -14.34 -23.15 -8.51
N VAL A 29 -13.87 -21.91 -8.62
CA VAL A 29 -13.80 -20.97 -7.51
C VAL A 29 -15.15 -20.28 -7.39
N TYR A 30 -15.74 -20.32 -6.20
CA TYR A 30 -17.03 -19.71 -5.91
C TYR A 30 -16.98 -18.86 -4.65
N GLU A 31 -17.76 -17.79 -4.67
CA GLU A 31 -18.03 -16.93 -3.54
C GLU A 31 -19.22 -17.48 -2.74
N ARG A 32 -19.12 -17.49 -1.41
CA ARG A 32 -20.26 -17.83 -0.55
C ARG A 32 -20.83 -16.56 0.08
N GLU A 33 -22.10 -16.32 -0.18
CA GLU A 33 -22.84 -15.19 0.36
C GLU A 33 -23.40 -15.51 1.75
N ASP A 34 -23.62 -14.48 2.57
CA ASP A 34 -24.14 -14.61 3.94
C ASP A 34 -25.56 -15.22 3.99
N ASN A 35 -26.31 -15.10 2.90
CA ASN A 35 -27.63 -15.70 2.74
C ASN A 35 -27.59 -17.22 2.42
N GLY A 36 -26.38 -17.81 2.39
CA GLY A 36 -26.16 -19.23 2.11
C GLY A 36 -26.14 -19.60 0.63
N THR A 37 -26.28 -18.64 -0.28
CA THR A 37 -26.11 -18.85 -1.73
C THR A 37 -24.63 -18.86 -2.12
N SER A 38 -24.34 -19.35 -3.31
CA SER A 38 -22.97 -19.35 -3.83
C SER A 38 -22.98 -18.93 -5.30
N GLN A 39 -22.02 -18.11 -5.68
CA GLN A 39 -21.84 -17.61 -7.04
C GLN A 39 -20.50 -18.08 -7.58
N ALA A 40 -20.51 -18.69 -8.77
CA ALA A 40 -19.29 -19.05 -9.47
C ALA A 40 -18.55 -17.78 -9.92
N VAL A 41 -17.24 -17.76 -9.67
CA VAL A 41 -16.35 -16.63 -9.98
C VAL A 41 -15.47 -16.97 -11.18
N GLY A 42 -14.99 -18.20 -11.26
CA GLY A 42 -14.25 -18.70 -12.41
C GLY A 42 -13.84 -20.15 -12.27
N ASP A 43 -13.49 -20.77 -13.39
CA ASP A 43 -13.08 -22.16 -13.47
C ASP A 43 -11.58 -22.28 -13.76
N CYS A 44 -10.97 -23.33 -13.24
CA CYS A 44 -9.58 -23.68 -13.48
C CYS A 44 -9.46 -25.15 -13.89
N ASP A 45 -8.44 -25.44 -14.70
CA ASP A 45 -8.13 -26.78 -15.20
C ASP A 45 -7.48 -27.69 -14.15
N SER A 46 -7.01 -27.12 -13.04
CA SER A 46 -6.41 -27.85 -11.94
C SER A 46 -6.84 -27.31 -10.58
N ARG A 47 -6.83 -28.18 -9.57
CA ARG A 47 -7.10 -27.82 -8.18
C ARG A 47 -6.10 -26.78 -7.66
N GLU A 48 -4.83 -26.96 -7.99
CA GLU A 48 -3.75 -26.07 -7.56
C GLU A 48 -3.97 -24.64 -8.09
N SER A 49 -4.29 -24.51 -9.38
CA SER A 49 -4.66 -23.22 -10.00
C SER A 49 -5.88 -22.60 -9.31
N ALA A 50 -6.92 -23.39 -9.02
CA ALA A 50 -8.13 -22.90 -8.34
C ALA A 50 -7.85 -22.46 -6.90
N GLU A 51 -7.04 -23.20 -6.15
CA GLU A 51 -6.65 -22.86 -4.79
C GLU A 51 -5.79 -21.59 -4.76
N ALA A 52 -4.85 -21.44 -5.69
CA ALA A 52 -4.08 -20.21 -5.87
C ALA A 52 -4.99 -19.02 -6.20
N PHE A 53 -5.95 -19.20 -7.11
CA PHE A 53 -6.91 -18.16 -7.48
C PHE A 53 -7.82 -17.76 -6.31
N ALA A 54 -8.40 -18.72 -5.60
CA ALA A 54 -9.22 -18.47 -4.42
C ALA A 54 -8.42 -17.78 -3.30
N SER A 55 -7.18 -18.21 -3.07
CA SER A 55 -6.27 -17.57 -2.10
C SER A 55 -5.99 -16.11 -2.45
N LEU A 56 -5.72 -15.82 -3.73
CA LEU A 56 -5.51 -14.46 -4.22
C LEU A 56 -6.75 -13.58 -4.02
N LEU A 57 -7.94 -14.07 -4.39
CA LEU A 57 -9.19 -13.33 -4.22
C LEU A 57 -9.48 -13.02 -2.74
N ASN A 58 -9.26 -14.00 -1.86
CA ASN A 58 -9.41 -13.81 -0.42
C ASN A 58 -8.44 -12.76 0.12
N SER A 59 -7.17 -12.81 -0.30
CA SER A 59 -6.14 -11.82 0.08
C SER A 59 -6.51 -10.41 -0.40
N LEU A 60 -6.93 -10.26 -1.65
CA LEU A 60 -7.37 -8.98 -2.21
C LEU A 60 -8.58 -8.41 -1.48
N THR A 61 -9.55 -9.27 -1.14
CA THR A 61 -10.75 -8.85 -0.40
C THR A 61 -10.38 -8.38 1.00
N MET A 62 -9.51 -9.10 1.70
CA MET A 62 -9.03 -8.69 3.02
C MET A 62 -8.32 -7.33 2.98
N ARG A 63 -7.48 -7.08 1.96
CA ARG A 63 -6.80 -5.78 1.78
C ARG A 63 -7.81 -4.67 1.47
N ALA A 64 -8.80 -4.94 0.61
CA ALA A 64 -9.83 -3.98 0.26
C ALA A 64 -10.69 -3.60 1.48
N ASP A 65 -11.08 -4.57 2.30
CA ASP A 65 -11.84 -4.34 3.54
C ASP A 65 -11.03 -3.51 4.55
N ALA A 66 -9.73 -3.80 4.69
CA ALA A 66 -8.84 -3.05 5.57
C ALA A 66 -8.69 -1.58 5.12
N LEU A 67 -8.46 -1.34 3.82
CA LEU A 67 -8.42 0.02 3.26
C LEU A 67 -9.78 0.73 3.38
N ALA A 68 -10.89 0.02 3.21
CA ALA A 68 -12.22 0.59 3.41
C ALA A 68 -12.45 1.01 4.87
N ALA A 69 -11.99 0.21 5.84
CA ALA A 69 -12.07 0.54 7.26
C ALA A 69 -11.23 1.79 7.59
N GLU A 70 -10.01 1.91 7.06
CA GLU A 70 -9.19 3.12 7.21
C GLU A 70 -9.87 4.35 6.61
N ASN A 71 -10.45 4.23 5.41
CA ASN A 71 -11.18 5.33 4.77
C ASN A 71 -12.40 5.77 5.60
N VAL A 72 -13.09 4.84 6.29
CA VAL A 72 -14.17 5.19 7.22
C VAL A 72 -13.64 5.98 8.41
N ALA A 73 -12.51 5.54 9.00
CA ALA A 73 -11.87 6.26 10.11
C ALA A 73 -11.41 7.66 9.67
N MET A 74 -10.78 7.79 8.49
CA MET A 74 -10.42 9.08 7.90
C MET A 74 -11.63 9.99 7.75
N ARG A 75 -12.76 9.46 7.24
CA ARG A 75 -13.99 10.24 7.11
C ARG A 75 -14.50 10.73 8.47
N GLN A 76 -14.48 9.87 9.50
CA GLN A 76 -14.89 10.26 10.85
C GLN A 76 -14.02 11.39 11.41
N ILE A 77 -12.70 11.33 11.17
CA ILE A 77 -11.77 12.38 11.58
C ILE A 77 -12.09 13.68 10.84
N ILE A 78 -12.26 13.62 9.51
CA ILE A 78 -12.62 14.79 8.69
C ILE A 78 -13.95 15.40 9.19
N ASP A 79 -14.97 14.57 9.39
CA ASP A 79 -16.27 15.01 9.91
C ASP A 79 -16.09 15.69 11.28
N SER A 80 -15.25 15.16 12.17
CA SER A 80 -15.01 15.75 13.49
C SER A 80 -14.29 17.11 13.43
N VAL A 81 -13.31 17.26 12.53
CA VAL A 81 -12.49 18.48 12.41
C VAL A 81 -13.20 19.57 11.60
N THR A 82 -14.10 19.19 10.69
CA THR A 82 -14.83 20.14 9.84
C THR A 82 -16.22 20.51 10.37
N ASN A 83 -16.70 19.85 11.42
CA ASN A 83 -17.99 20.13 12.02
C ASN A 83 -17.93 21.37 12.94
N LEU A 84 -18.12 22.54 12.31
CA LEU A 84 -18.20 23.83 12.99
C LEU A 84 -19.55 24.07 13.72
N ASP A 85 -20.54 23.18 13.56
CA ASP A 85 -21.86 23.36 14.19
C ASP A 85 -21.81 23.13 15.71
N ASN A 86 -20.76 22.47 16.20
CA ASN A 86 -20.50 22.28 17.63
C ASN A 86 -19.64 23.40 18.24
N GLU A 87 -19.25 24.43 17.49
CA GLU A 87 -18.45 25.52 18.07
C GLU A 87 -19.27 26.37 19.03
N PRO A 88 -18.83 26.53 20.30
CA PRO A 88 -19.44 27.50 21.19
C PRO A 88 -19.40 28.90 20.55
N GLN A 89 -20.56 29.53 20.41
CA GLN A 89 -20.63 30.89 19.88
C GLN A 89 -20.42 31.92 20.98
N TYR A 90 -19.69 32.98 20.65
CA TYR A 90 -19.52 34.12 21.56
C TYR A 90 -20.87 34.81 21.81
N HIS A 91 -21.41 34.70 23.03
CA HIS A 91 -22.68 35.33 23.40
C HIS A 91 -22.46 36.72 24.01
N ALA A 92 -22.35 37.75 23.16
CA ALA A 92 -22.02 39.11 23.60
C ALA A 92 -22.92 39.66 24.73
N GLU A 93 -24.24 39.45 24.65
CA GLU A 93 -25.18 39.97 25.64
C GLU A 93 -25.04 39.28 27.02
N GLY A 94 -24.96 37.95 27.07
CA GLY A 94 -24.79 37.21 28.32
C GLY A 94 -23.42 37.43 28.96
N MET A 95 -22.38 37.45 28.12
CA MET A 95 -21.01 37.77 28.54
C MET A 95 -20.92 39.21 29.08
N GLY A 96 -21.56 40.15 28.39
CA GLY A 96 -21.64 41.55 28.78
C GLY A 96 -22.37 41.78 30.10
N CYS A 97 -23.53 41.14 30.30
CA CYS A 97 -24.26 41.21 31.56
C CYS A 97 -23.37 40.82 32.77
N GLY A 98 -22.52 39.79 32.61
CA GLY A 98 -21.60 39.35 33.67
C GLY A 98 -20.46 40.33 33.99
N LEU A 99 -20.05 41.18 33.03
CA LEU A 99 -19.14 42.30 33.27
C LEU A 99 -19.86 43.44 33.98
N GLU A 100 -21.08 43.77 33.53
CA GLU A 100 -21.89 44.86 34.08
C GLU A 100 -22.33 44.59 35.52
N ASP A 101 -22.67 43.34 35.87
CA ASP A 101 -22.95 42.90 37.25
C ASP A 101 -21.76 43.11 38.21
N ARG A 102 -20.55 43.28 37.65
CA ARG A 102 -19.31 43.60 38.38
C ARG A 102 -18.90 45.07 38.23
N ASN A 103 -19.78 45.92 37.71
CA ASN A 103 -19.53 47.32 37.41
C ASN A 103 -18.35 47.56 36.43
N ILE A 104 -18.11 46.63 35.48
CA ILE A 104 -17.10 46.78 34.42
C ILE A 104 -17.81 47.09 33.10
N THR A 105 -17.54 48.24 32.50
CA THR A 105 -18.25 48.71 31.28
C THR A 105 -17.33 49.07 30.12
N ASP A 106 -16.01 48.92 30.27
CA ASP A 106 -14.99 49.37 29.30
C ASP A 106 -14.09 48.23 28.79
N ARG A 107 -14.40 46.96 29.11
CA ARG A 107 -13.54 45.79 28.81
C ARG A 107 -14.15 44.75 27.86
N TYR A 108 -15.18 45.11 27.13
CA TYR A 108 -15.83 44.24 26.15
C TYR A 108 -14.86 43.65 25.11
N ASP A 109 -13.95 44.47 24.58
CA ASP A 109 -12.96 44.02 23.60
C ASP A 109 -11.95 43.02 24.20
N ALA A 110 -11.53 43.24 25.44
CA ALA A 110 -10.61 42.34 26.14
C ALA A 110 -11.29 40.98 26.44
N MET A 111 -12.59 40.99 26.74
CA MET A 111 -13.37 39.77 26.94
C MET A 111 -13.53 38.98 25.64
N ARG A 112 -13.78 39.67 24.53
CA ARG A 112 -13.85 39.05 23.20
C ARG A 112 -12.51 38.43 22.81
N HIS A 113 -11.41 39.17 22.97
CA HIS A 113 -10.07 38.66 22.69
C HIS A 113 -9.72 37.44 23.54
N GLY A 114 -10.04 37.45 24.85
CA GLY A 114 -9.79 36.31 25.71
C GLY A 114 -10.58 35.06 25.31
N TRP A 115 -11.79 35.24 24.78
CA TRP A 115 -12.59 34.15 24.21
C TRP A 115 -11.96 33.60 22.93
N ASP A 116 -11.60 34.48 21.99
CA ASP A 116 -11.01 34.08 20.71
C ASP A 116 -9.71 33.27 20.94
N GLU A 117 -8.82 33.74 21.82
CA GLU A 117 -7.59 33.03 22.22
C GLU A 117 -7.86 31.69 22.91
N ALA A 118 -8.86 31.64 23.80
CA ALA A 118 -9.22 30.41 24.49
C ALA A 118 -9.79 29.36 23.52
N MET A 119 -10.62 29.78 22.57
CA MET A 119 -11.18 28.88 21.57
C MET A 119 -10.12 28.40 20.58
N GLU A 120 -9.24 29.29 20.09
CA GLU A 120 -8.12 28.92 19.23
C GLU A 120 -7.26 27.83 19.87
N ARG A 121 -6.97 27.96 21.18
CA ARG A 121 -6.21 26.96 21.92
C ARG A 121 -6.94 25.63 22.07
N VAL A 122 -8.25 25.64 22.37
CA VAL A 122 -9.05 24.42 22.48
C VAL A 122 -9.08 23.66 21.15
N TYR A 123 -9.28 24.34 20.02
CA TYR A 123 -9.27 23.68 18.71
C TYR A 123 -7.89 23.20 18.29
N ALA A 124 -6.81 23.88 18.68
CA ALA A 124 -5.45 23.42 18.45
C ALA A 124 -5.08 22.17 19.29
N GLU A 125 -5.67 22.00 20.48
CA GLU A 125 -5.40 20.87 21.39
C GLU A 125 -6.34 19.66 21.16
N VAL A 126 -7.52 19.85 20.55
CA VAL A 126 -8.54 18.80 20.35
C VAL A 126 -8.34 17.98 19.07
N ILE A 127 -7.65 18.52 18.06
CA ILE A 127 -7.31 17.76 16.85
C ILE A 127 -6.19 16.79 17.21
N PRO A 128 -6.40 15.46 17.12
CA PRO A 128 -5.30 14.50 17.27
C PRO A 128 -4.19 14.88 16.29
N CYS A 129 -2.97 15.03 16.77
CA CYS A 129 -1.82 15.23 15.89
C CYS A 129 -1.82 14.10 14.87
N ALA A 130 -1.69 14.42 13.57
CA ALA A 130 -1.71 13.41 12.50
C ALA A 130 -0.67 12.28 12.70
N GLU A 131 0.36 12.53 13.51
CA GLU A 131 1.40 11.57 13.93
C GLU A 131 0.89 10.48 14.90
N GLU A 132 -0.28 10.64 15.52
CA GLU A 132 -0.91 9.63 16.39
C GLU A 132 -1.88 8.70 15.63
N LEU A 133 -2.07 8.93 14.33
CA LEU A 133 -2.93 8.13 13.46
C LEU A 133 -2.10 7.06 12.74
N ASP A 134 -2.51 5.80 12.91
CA ASP A 134 -1.87 4.65 12.28
C ASP A 134 -2.69 4.19 11.06
N PHE A 135 -2.06 4.15 9.89
CA PHE A 135 -2.68 3.77 8.60
C PHE A 135 -2.01 2.52 8.01
N LEU A 136 -1.97 1.45 8.82
CA LEU A 136 -1.29 0.19 8.52
C LEU A 136 -1.64 -0.43 7.16
N ALA A 137 -2.91 -0.44 6.75
CA ALA A 137 -3.32 -1.02 5.47
C ALA A 137 -2.80 -0.20 4.28
N THR A 138 -2.74 1.13 4.43
CA THR A 138 -2.13 2.01 3.45
C THR A 138 -0.61 1.81 3.40
N ASP A 139 0.05 1.71 4.55
CA ASP A 139 1.51 1.48 4.62
C ASP A 139 1.90 0.11 4.05
N ASP A 140 1.19 -0.96 4.42
CA ASP A 140 1.37 -2.31 3.88
C ASP A 140 1.19 -2.33 2.35
N TYR A 141 0.19 -1.59 1.85
CA TYR A 141 -0.03 -1.46 0.40
C TYR A 141 1.14 -0.75 -0.29
N LEU A 142 1.61 0.37 0.26
CA LEU A 142 2.74 1.12 -0.29
C LEU A 142 4.03 0.29 -0.27
N GLU A 143 4.27 -0.50 0.77
CA GLU A 143 5.40 -1.43 0.84
C GLU A 143 5.29 -2.52 -0.24
N SER A 144 4.11 -3.11 -0.42
CA SER A 144 3.88 -4.09 -1.49
C SER A 144 4.18 -3.51 -2.88
N VAL A 145 3.71 -2.29 -3.16
CA VAL A 145 3.95 -1.61 -4.45
C VAL A 145 5.43 -1.31 -4.64
N ARG A 146 6.13 -0.83 -3.59
CA ARG A 146 7.58 -0.57 -3.64
C ARG A 146 8.35 -1.85 -3.92
N ASN A 147 8.01 -2.96 -3.27
CA ASN A 147 8.67 -4.24 -3.46
C ASN A 147 8.42 -4.79 -4.88
N GLU A 148 7.22 -4.64 -5.41
CA GLU A 148 6.94 -5.00 -6.81
C GLU A 148 7.78 -4.16 -7.80
N ALA A 149 7.81 -2.83 -7.61
CA ALA A 149 8.61 -1.95 -8.46
C ALA A 149 10.11 -2.31 -8.41
N ARG A 150 10.63 -2.65 -7.22
CA ARG A 150 12.02 -3.12 -7.05
C ARG A 150 12.26 -4.44 -7.79
N ALA A 151 11.34 -5.40 -7.69
CA ALA A 151 11.42 -6.67 -8.40
C ALA A 151 11.41 -6.47 -9.93
N GLN A 152 10.53 -5.60 -10.44
CA GLN A 152 10.51 -5.22 -11.86
C GLN A 152 11.83 -4.57 -12.30
N GLY A 153 12.42 -3.72 -11.46
CA GLY A 153 13.75 -3.13 -11.69
C GLY A 153 14.86 -4.17 -11.79
N ILE A 154 14.84 -5.20 -10.94
CA ILE A 154 15.80 -6.32 -10.97
C ILE A 154 15.67 -7.11 -12.28
N HIS A 155 14.44 -7.46 -12.68
CA HIS A 155 14.19 -8.13 -13.96
C HIS A 155 14.68 -7.28 -15.15
N PHE A 156 14.39 -5.98 -15.13
CA PHE A 156 14.84 -5.06 -16.16
C PHE A 156 16.36 -5.04 -16.28
N ALA A 157 17.08 -4.98 -15.15
CA ALA A 157 18.54 -4.99 -15.12
C ALA A 157 19.12 -6.29 -15.69
N ALA A 158 18.63 -7.45 -15.25
CA ALA A 158 19.06 -8.75 -15.77
C ALA A 158 18.83 -8.87 -17.29
N ASN A 159 17.65 -8.44 -17.76
CA ASN A 159 17.32 -8.42 -19.19
C ASN A 159 18.23 -7.48 -19.99
N ARG A 160 18.66 -6.36 -19.39
CA ARG A 160 19.59 -5.43 -20.05
C ARG A 160 21.01 -5.98 -20.16
N ILE A 161 21.48 -6.70 -19.15
CA ILE A 161 22.77 -7.39 -19.18
C ILE A 161 22.79 -8.42 -20.31
N LEU A 162 21.77 -9.29 -20.36
CA LEU A 162 21.68 -10.33 -21.39
C LEU A 162 21.61 -9.74 -22.81
N ALA A 163 20.81 -8.69 -23.00
CA ALA A 163 20.71 -8.03 -24.29
C ALA A 163 22.00 -7.29 -24.70
N ALA A 164 22.74 -6.72 -23.75
CA ALA A 164 24.02 -6.09 -24.03
C ALA A 164 25.07 -7.13 -24.48
N TRP A 165 25.02 -8.33 -23.90
CA TRP A 165 25.80 -9.48 -24.37
C TRP A 165 25.38 -9.94 -25.77
N GLU A 166 24.08 -10.17 -26.02
CA GLU A 166 23.59 -10.58 -27.35
C GLU A 166 23.94 -9.57 -28.46
N ALA A 167 23.94 -8.27 -28.14
CA ALA A 167 24.31 -7.21 -29.07
C ALA A 167 25.84 -7.01 -29.23
N GLY A 168 26.67 -7.76 -28.49
CA GLY A 168 28.13 -7.69 -28.56
C GLY A 168 28.77 -6.51 -27.82
N PHE A 169 28.02 -5.78 -26.98
CA PHE A 169 28.59 -4.74 -26.11
C PHE A 169 29.34 -5.33 -24.91
N ILE A 170 28.91 -6.49 -24.44
CA ILE A 170 29.64 -7.29 -23.44
C ILE A 170 30.28 -8.46 -24.17
N ASN A 171 31.62 -8.45 -24.27
CA ASN A 171 32.39 -9.51 -24.91
C ASN A 171 32.84 -10.54 -23.88
N ASP A 172 31.93 -11.43 -23.49
CA ASP A 172 32.18 -12.51 -22.53
C ASP A 172 31.51 -13.83 -22.99
N THR A 173 31.78 -14.92 -22.28
CA THR A 173 31.20 -16.23 -22.57
C THR A 173 29.70 -16.29 -22.22
N PRO A 174 28.91 -17.15 -22.90
CA PRO A 174 27.51 -17.38 -22.52
C PRO A 174 27.35 -17.79 -21.04
N ALA A 175 28.31 -18.54 -20.50
CA ALA A 175 28.31 -18.97 -19.11
C ALA A 175 28.41 -17.77 -18.15
N HIS A 176 29.37 -16.86 -18.37
CA HIS A 176 29.47 -15.66 -17.54
C HIS A 176 28.28 -14.71 -17.69
N ALA A 177 27.71 -14.56 -18.89
CA ALA A 177 26.50 -13.76 -19.08
C ALA A 177 25.30 -14.34 -18.30
N TYR A 178 25.16 -15.67 -18.30
CA TYR A 178 24.17 -16.38 -17.50
C TYR A 178 24.42 -16.19 -16.00
N ASP A 179 25.66 -16.37 -15.53
CA ASP A 179 26.00 -16.24 -14.11
C ASP A 179 25.78 -14.81 -13.60
N ILE A 180 26.19 -13.79 -14.36
CA ILE A 180 26.02 -12.37 -13.97
C ILE A 180 24.53 -11.99 -13.93
N SER A 181 23.76 -12.37 -14.96
CA SER A 181 22.31 -12.09 -14.97
C SER A 181 21.58 -12.87 -13.87
N GLY A 182 21.99 -14.11 -13.59
CA GLY A 182 21.52 -14.92 -12.47
C GLY A 182 21.85 -14.28 -11.10
N ALA A 183 23.04 -13.71 -10.94
CA ALA A 183 23.43 -12.99 -9.73
C ALA A 183 22.60 -11.71 -9.50
N VAL A 184 22.13 -11.05 -10.57
CA VAL A 184 21.18 -9.94 -10.44
C VAL A 184 19.79 -10.47 -10.07
N LEU A 185 19.32 -11.54 -10.71
CA LEU A 185 18.01 -12.13 -10.42
C LEU A 185 17.92 -12.67 -8.99
N SER A 186 18.99 -13.22 -8.42
CA SER A 186 19.01 -13.70 -7.04
C SER A 186 18.77 -12.60 -6.02
N ALA A 187 18.93 -11.31 -6.37
CA ALA A 187 18.56 -10.20 -5.51
C ALA A 187 17.07 -10.20 -5.12
N LEU A 188 16.20 -10.85 -5.90
CA LEU A 188 14.78 -11.04 -5.55
C LEU A 188 14.60 -11.82 -4.24
N GLU A 189 15.50 -12.77 -3.94
CA GLU A 189 15.43 -13.58 -2.72
C GLU A 189 15.73 -12.76 -1.46
N PHE A 190 16.54 -11.70 -1.60
CA PHE A 190 16.95 -10.84 -0.50
C PHE A 190 16.08 -9.60 -0.33
N LEU A 191 15.29 -9.26 -1.36
CA LEU A 191 14.46 -8.07 -1.39
C LEU A 191 13.56 -7.86 -0.16
N PRO A 192 12.92 -8.90 0.43
CA PRO A 192 12.09 -8.73 1.62
C PRO A 192 12.84 -8.19 2.85
N ASN A 193 14.16 -8.35 2.91
CA ASN A 193 15.00 -7.92 4.03
C ASN A 193 15.98 -6.79 3.65
N ALA A 194 15.83 -6.21 2.46
CA ALA A 194 16.73 -5.19 1.98
C ALA A 194 16.56 -3.86 2.73
N SER A 195 17.68 -3.30 3.18
CA SER A 195 17.76 -2.02 3.87
C SER A 195 17.57 -0.84 2.91
N ALA A 196 17.17 0.32 3.44
CA ALA A 196 17.00 1.54 2.64
C ALA A 196 18.28 1.97 1.91
N GLU A 197 19.45 1.68 2.48
CA GLU A 197 20.77 2.03 1.93
C GLU A 197 21.11 1.25 0.65
N GLU A 198 20.62 0.01 0.51
CA GLU A 198 20.89 -0.84 -0.67
C GLU A 198 20.21 -0.33 -1.94
N PHE A 199 19.24 0.59 -1.81
CA PHE A 199 18.55 1.20 -2.94
C PHE A 199 19.20 2.53 -3.38
N LYS A 200 20.23 2.99 -2.69
CA LYS A 200 20.96 4.20 -3.09
C LYS A 200 21.91 3.89 -4.24
N ARG A 201 22.19 4.92 -5.03
CA ARG A 201 23.09 4.83 -6.19
C ARG A 201 24.56 5.08 -5.82
N ASP A 202 24.84 5.37 -4.56
CA ASP A 202 26.14 5.87 -4.09
C ASP A 202 27.31 4.96 -4.53
N TYR A 203 27.19 3.64 -4.34
CA TYR A 203 28.21 2.67 -4.78
C TYR A 203 28.42 2.70 -6.30
N ALA A 204 27.34 2.73 -7.08
CA ALA A 204 27.43 2.77 -8.54
C ALA A 204 28.10 4.08 -9.02
N ASP A 205 27.81 5.21 -8.38
CA ASP A 205 28.42 6.50 -8.73
C ASP A 205 29.89 6.56 -8.32
N GLU A 206 30.27 5.96 -7.19
CA GLU A 206 31.67 5.80 -6.78
C GLU A 206 32.46 4.98 -7.81
N VAL A 207 31.97 3.78 -8.16
CA VAL A 207 32.61 2.89 -9.14
C VAL A 207 32.74 3.57 -10.50
N ARG A 208 31.69 4.25 -10.98
CA ARG A 208 31.75 5.00 -12.25
C ARG A 208 32.76 6.14 -12.20
N THR A 209 32.86 6.84 -11.08
CA THR A 209 33.85 7.91 -10.88
C THR A 209 35.27 7.35 -10.92
N ALA A 210 35.51 6.21 -10.26
CA ALA A 210 36.79 5.52 -10.27
C ALA A 210 37.19 5.08 -11.69
N ILE A 211 36.26 4.45 -12.43
CA ILE A 211 36.49 4.06 -13.83
C ILE A 211 36.81 5.29 -14.69
N ALA A 212 36.05 6.37 -14.56
CA ALA A 212 36.30 7.60 -15.31
C ALA A 212 37.68 8.20 -15.01
N ALA A 213 38.19 8.06 -13.78
CA ALA A 213 39.54 8.50 -13.42
C ALA A 213 40.63 7.64 -14.08
N ARG A 214 40.47 6.31 -14.07
CA ARG A 214 41.39 5.39 -14.75
C ARG A 214 41.51 5.68 -16.25
N LEU A 215 40.37 5.88 -16.91
CA LEU A 215 40.32 6.22 -18.33
C LEU A 215 41.03 7.55 -18.63
N ARG A 216 40.92 8.57 -17.75
CA ARG A 216 41.68 9.83 -17.91
C ARG A 216 43.19 9.64 -17.77
N ASN A 217 43.62 8.62 -17.02
CA ASN A 217 45.02 8.28 -16.82
C ASN A 217 45.58 7.33 -17.90
N GLY A 218 44.76 6.91 -18.87
CA GLY A 218 45.16 6.03 -19.97
C GLY A 218 45.12 4.54 -19.65
N GLU A 219 44.57 4.14 -18.50
CA GLU A 219 44.36 2.73 -18.14
C GLU A 219 43.10 2.22 -18.87
N THR A 220 43.28 1.30 -19.83
CA THR A 220 42.21 0.84 -20.75
C THR A 220 41.98 -0.67 -20.73
N GLU A 221 42.75 -1.43 -19.93
CA GLU A 221 42.62 -2.87 -19.70
C GLU A 221 42.54 -3.18 -18.20
#